data_AF-A0A7X3QAY1-F1
#
_entry.id   AF-A0A7X3QAY1-F1
#
_cell.length_a   1.000
_cell.length_b   1.000
_cell.length_c   1.000
_cell.angle_alpha   90.00
_cell.angle_beta   90.00
_cell.angle_gamma   90.00
#
_symmetry.space_group_name_H-M   'P 1'
#
loop_
_entity.id
_entity.type
_entity.pdbx_description
1 polymer ?
#
loop_
_entity_poly.entity_id
_entity_poly.type
_entity_poly.pdbx_seq_one_letter_code
_entity_poly.pdbx_strand_id
1 'polypeptide(L)'
;MRAVVSAATAAGELAIRRAAVDAMLADARRALPNECCGLLIGAAASIERAMPARNLRPSPDRYLIDPADHCAALRAARAAGLDVVGAYHSHPDGTLRPSNVDCREASYT
;
A
#
# COMPACT_ATOMS: atom_id res chain seq x y z
N MET A 1 -11.40 11.18 -1.39
CA MET A 1 -10.76 9.88 -1.13
C MET A 1 -9.34 9.88 -1.70
N ARG A 2 -8.35 9.54 -0.86
CA ARG A 2 -6.92 9.59 -1.20
C ARG A 2 -6.20 8.38 -0.56
N ALA A 3 -5.13 7.91 -1.19
CA ALA A 3 -4.32 6.79 -0.70
C ALA A 3 -3.05 7.31 -0.02
N VAL A 4 -2.67 6.71 1.10
CA VAL A 4 -1.45 6.97 1.85
C VAL A 4 -0.46 5.84 1.54
N VAL A 5 0.81 6.19 1.31
CA VAL A 5 1.88 5.26 0.95
C VAL A 5 2.89 5.18 2.08
N SER A 6 3.23 3.97 2.51
CA SER A 6 4.38 3.66 3.35
C SER A 6 5.39 2.87 2.52
N ALA A 7 6.42 3.55 2.02
CA ALA A 7 7.48 2.96 1.21
C ALA A 7 8.81 2.92 1.98
N ALA A 8 9.56 1.83 1.85
CA ALA A 8 10.91 1.71 2.37
C ALA A 8 11.87 2.43 1.42
N THR A 9 11.96 3.76 1.51
CA THR A 9 13.03 4.53 0.87
C THR A 9 13.59 5.55 1.84
N ALA A 10 14.92 5.58 1.96
CA ALA A 10 15.64 6.73 2.51
C ALA A 10 15.18 8.02 1.79
N ALA A 11 15.19 9.16 2.50
CA ALA A 11 14.76 10.46 1.98
C ALA A 11 15.27 10.70 0.55
N GLY A 12 14.37 10.61 -0.43
CA GLY A 12 14.67 10.60 -1.87
C GLY A 12 13.39 10.63 -2.70
N GLU A 13 13.54 10.88 -4.00
CA GLU A 13 12.42 10.99 -4.94
C GLU A 13 11.95 9.59 -5.38
N LEU A 14 10.65 9.30 -5.23
CA LEU A 14 10.04 8.01 -5.56
C LEU A 14 9.16 8.16 -6.82
N ALA A 15 9.50 7.44 -7.88
CA ALA A 15 8.68 7.39 -9.09
C ALA A 15 7.57 6.35 -8.94
N ILE A 16 6.33 6.70 -9.26
CA ILE A 16 5.21 5.74 -9.26
C ILE A 16 4.56 5.68 -10.64
N ARG A 17 4.38 4.47 -11.17
CA ARG A 17 3.64 4.26 -12.41
C ARG A 17 2.20 4.74 -12.25
N ARG A 18 1.69 5.44 -13.26
CA ARG A 18 0.29 5.89 -13.29
C ARG A 18 -0.70 4.74 -13.07
N ALA A 19 -0.46 3.59 -13.69
CA ALA A 19 -1.29 2.40 -13.50
C ALA A 19 -1.32 1.90 -12.04
N ALA A 20 -0.22 2.04 -11.29
CA ALA A 20 -0.19 1.71 -9.86
C ALA A 20 -1.04 2.69 -9.05
N VAL A 21 -0.94 4.00 -9.34
CA VAL A 21 -1.80 5.03 -8.73
C VAL A 21 -3.28 4.74 -9.01
N ASP A 22 -3.63 4.45 -10.26
CA ASP A 22 -5.01 4.18 -10.65
C ASP A 22 -5.56 2.93 -9.94
N ALA A 23 -4.75 1.89 -9.78
CA ALA A 23 -5.11 0.69 -9.03
C ALA A 23 -5.35 0.99 -7.54
N MET A 24 -4.48 1.77 -6.89
CA MET A 24 -4.66 2.19 -5.50
C MET A 24 -5.95 3.00 -5.31
N LEU A 25 -6.22 3.94 -6.22
CA LEU A 25 -7.43 4.76 -6.17
C LEU A 25 -8.70 3.94 -6.42
N ALA A 26 -8.65 2.95 -7.31
CA ALA A 26 -9.77 2.04 -7.56
C ALA A 26 -10.05 1.15 -6.35
N ASP A 27 -9.01 0.63 -5.69
CA ASP A 27 -9.14 -0.22 -4.51
C ASP A 27 -9.74 0.55 -3.32
N ALA A 28 -9.20 1.73 -3.06
CA ALA A 28 -9.70 2.60 -2.00
C ALA A 28 -11.20 2.96 -2.22
N ARG A 29 -11.66 3.14 -3.46
CA ARG A 29 -13.08 3.44 -3.76
C ARG A 29 -13.98 2.26 -3.45
N ARG A 30 -13.48 1.04 -3.69
CA ARG A 30 -14.19 -0.20 -3.39
C ARG A 30 -14.25 -0.51 -1.89
N ALA A 31 -13.28 -0.05 -1.11
CA ALA A 31 -13.18 -0.37 0.31
C ALA A 31 -14.05 0.51 1.22
N LEU A 32 -14.57 1.63 0.69
CA LEU A 32 -15.45 2.53 1.46
C LEU A 32 -16.61 1.75 2.12
N PRO A 33 -16.94 2.05 3.40
CA PRO A 33 -16.41 3.15 4.23
C PRO A 33 -15.13 2.82 5.02
N ASN A 34 -14.53 1.65 4.81
CA ASN A 34 -13.32 1.21 5.52
C ASN A 34 -12.04 1.60 4.76
N GLU A 35 -10.90 1.48 5.44
CA GLU A 35 -9.60 1.56 4.78
C GLU A 35 -9.36 0.34 3.88
N CYS A 36 -8.82 0.57 2.68
CA CYS A 36 -8.16 -0.48 1.90
C CYS A 36 -6.71 -0.67 2.38
N CYS A 37 -6.07 -1.76 1.97
CA CYS A 37 -4.64 -1.94 2.13
C CYS A 37 -4.06 -2.76 0.98
N GLY A 38 -2.77 -2.59 0.70
CA GLY A 38 -2.09 -3.39 -0.31
C GLY A 38 -0.59 -3.20 -0.31
N LEU A 39 0.07 -3.93 -1.21
CA LEU A 39 1.52 -3.99 -1.34
C LEU A 39 1.98 -3.25 -2.59
N LEU A 40 3.11 -2.56 -2.48
CA LEU A 40 3.75 -1.84 -3.56
C LEU A 40 4.91 -2.67 -4.08
N ILE A 41 4.89 -2.95 -5.39
CA ILE A 41 5.90 -3.77 -6.07
C ILE A 41 6.70 -2.90 -7.02
N GLY A 42 8.02 -3.03 -6.95
CA GLY A 42 8.92 -2.14 -7.66
C GLY A 42 10.38 -2.54 -7.53
N ALA A 43 11.28 -1.62 -7.89
CA ALA A 43 12.72 -1.78 -7.75
C ALA A 43 13.36 -0.41 -7.50
N ALA A 44 14.41 -0.36 -6.68
CA ALA A 44 15.09 0.87 -6.30
C ALA A 44 14.09 1.96 -5.84
N ALA A 45 14.03 3.09 -6.55
CA ALA A 45 13.11 4.20 -6.28
C ALA A 45 11.93 4.26 -7.27
N SER A 46 11.50 3.12 -7.82
CA SER A 46 10.29 3.04 -8.66
C SER A 46 9.26 2.05 -8.12
N ILE A 47 7.99 2.47 -8.09
CA ILE A 47 6.82 1.60 -7.89
C ILE A 47 6.25 1.30 -9.27
N GLU A 48 6.30 0.03 -9.65
CA GLU A 48 5.79 -0.47 -10.94
C GLU A 48 4.32 -0.88 -10.84
N ARG A 49 3.92 -1.47 -9.71
CA ARG A 49 2.58 -2.05 -9.52
C ARG A 49 2.11 -1.88 -8.07
N ALA A 50 0.81 -1.73 -7.90
CA ALA A 50 0.14 -1.85 -6.61
C ALA A 50 -0.74 -3.11 -6.63
N MET A 51 -0.59 -3.97 -5.63
CA MET A 51 -1.41 -5.17 -5.45
C MET A 51 -2.33 -4.99 -4.23
N PRO A 52 -3.65 -4.88 -4.43
CA PRO A 52 -4.63 -4.91 -3.35
C PRO A 52 -4.47 -6.15 -2.47
N ALA A 53 -4.67 -5.98 -1.18
CA ALA A 53 -4.73 -7.06 -0.20
C ALA A 53 -6.01 -6.93 0.64
N ARG A 54 -6.46 -8.06 1.18
CA ARG A 54 -7.59 -8.05 2.10
C ARG A 54 -7.19 -7.36 3.41
N ASN A 55 -8.03 -6.42 3.84
CA ASN A 55 -7.95 -5.81 5.16
C ASN A 55 -8.68 -6.71 6.17
N LEU A 56 -7.92 -7.45 7.00
CA LEU A 56 -8.45 -8.30 8.06
C LEU A 56 -9.02 -7.52 9.26
N ARG A 57 -8.83 -6.19 9.28
CA ARG A 57 -9.43 -5.28 10.24
C ARG A 57 -10.27 -4.23 9.50
N PRO A 58 -11.48 -4.57 9.03
CA PRO A 58 -12.34 -3.63 8.33
C PRO A 58 -12.77 -2.50 9.28
N SER A 59 -12.08 -1.36 9.16
CA SER A 59 -12.22 -0.19 10.02
C SER A 59 -11.94 1.07 9.17
N PRO A 60 -12.49 2.24 9.51
CA PRO A 60 -12.22 3.48 8.77
C PRO A 60 -10.88 4.14 9.12
N ASP A 61 -10.15 3.63 10.12
CA ASP A 61 -8.99 4.27 10.75
C ASP A 61 -7.79 3.33 10.98
N ARG A 62 -7.83 2.13 10.41
CA ARG A 62 -6.78 1.11 10.54
C ARG A 62 -6.96 -0.02 9.55
N TYR A 63 -5.85 -0.68 9.25
CA TYR A 63 -5.81 -1.85 8.39
C TYR A 63 -4.93 -2.95 8.98
N LEU A 64 -5.16 -4.17 8.53
CA LEU A 64 -4.28 -5.31 8.77
C LEU A 64 -4.20 -6.14 7.48
N ILE A 65 -3.05 -6.16 6.83
CA ILE A 65 -2.83 -6.91 5.59
C ILE A 65 -2.96 -8.42 5.89
N ASP A 66 -3.77 -9.12 5.09
CA ASP A 66 -3.82 -10.58 5.12
C ASP A 66 -2.44 -11.19 4.79
N PRO A 67 -1.87 -12.03 5.68
CA PRO A 67 -0.56 -12.66 5.45
C PRO A 67 -0.48 -13.50 4.16
N ALA A 68 -1.59 -14.11 3.74
CA ALA A 68 -1.63 -14.86 2.49
C ALA A 68 -1.49 -13.94 1.27
N ASP A 69 -2.13 -12.77 1.29
CA ASP A 69 -2.05 -11.79 0.21
C ASP A 69 -0.66 -11.13 0.18
N HIS A 70 -0.05 -10.91 1.35
CA HIS A 70 1.35 -10.49 1.44
C HIS A 70 2.28 -11.55 0.81
N CYS A 71 2.13 -12.82 1.17
CA CYS A 71 2.89 -13.91 0.58
C CYS A 71 2.68 -14.02 -0.95
N ALA A 72 1.47 -13.76 -1.44
CA ALA A 72 1.17 -13.73 -2.86
C ALA A 72 1.90 -12.57 -3.57
N ALA A 73 1.91 -11.37 -2.96
CA ALA A 73 2.63 -10.22 -3.49
C ALA A 73 4.15 -10.48 -3.57
N LEU A 74 4.74 -11.09 -2.53
CA LEU A 74 6.16 -11.49 -2.54
C LEU A 74 6.47 -12.49 -3.66
N ARG A 75 5.60 -13.47 -3.89
CA ARG A 75 5.76 -14.43 -5.00
C ARG A 75 5.65 -13.74 -6.36
N ALA A 76 4.67 -12.86 -6.53
CA ALA A 76 4.45 -12.12 -7.78
C ALA A 76 5.59 -11.14 -8.08
N ALA A 77 6.15 -10.51 -7.05
CA ALA A 77 7.32 -9.64 -7.17
C ALA A 77 8.54 -10.45 -7.67
N ARG A 78 8.88 -11.55 -6.97
CA ARG A 78 9.99 -12.44 -7.34
C ARG A 78 9.86 -12.98 -8.76
N ALA A 79 8.67 -13.43 -9.15
CA ALA A 79 8.41 -13.95 -10.50
C ALA A 79 8.64 -12.92 -11.61
N ALA A 80 8.57 -11.63 -11.28
CA ALA A 80 8.81 -10.53 -12.20
C ALA A 80 10.21 -9.91 -12.06
N GLY A 81 11.08 -10.46 -11.21
CA GLY A 81 12.39 -9.87 -10.92
C GLY A 81 12.30 -8.51 -10.20
N LEU A 82 11.25 -8.31 -9.40
CA LEU A 82 10.98 -7.11 -8.60
C LEU A 82 10.88 -7.46 -7.12
N ASP A 83 10.80 -6.43 -6.27
CA ASP A 83 10.64 -6.55 -4.83
C ASP A 83 9.32 -5.93 -4.34
N VAL A 84 8.89 -6.33 -3.14
CA VAL A 84 7.88 -5.59 -2.38
C VAL A 84 8.61 -4.45 -1.67
N VAL A 85 8.36 -3.22 -2.10
CA VAL A 85 9.09 -2.01 -1.67
C VAL A 85 8.30 -1.20 -0.62
N GLY A 86 7.10 -1.64 -0.27
CA GLY A 86 6.28 -0.99 0.74
C GLY A 86 4.84 -1.47 0.74
N ALA A 87 4.02 -0.77 1.52
CA ALA A 87 2.59 -0.95 1.62
C ALA A 87 1.85 0.38 1.39
N TYR A 88 0.57 0.30 1.05
CA TYR A 88 -0.31 1.45 1.02
C TYR A 88 -1.62 1.13 1.73
N HIS A 89 -2.29 2.18 2.19
CA HIS A 89 -3.65 2.14 2.69
C HIS A 89 -4.41 3.38 2.24
N SER A 90 -5.69 3.49 2.58
CA SER A 90 -6.51 4.67 2.27
C SER A 90 -7.12 5.26 3.51
N HIS A 91 -7.24 6.58 3.57
CA HIS A 91 -8.04 7.27 4.56
C HIS A 91 -9.40 7.67 3.95
N PRO A 92 -10.52 7.05 4.37
CA PRO A 92 -11.85 7.31 3.82
C PRO A 92 -12.30 8.77 3.95
N ASP A 93 -11.90 9.42 5.05
CA ASP A 93 -12.17 10.84 5.35
C ASP A 93 -11.37 11.82 4.48
N GLY A 94 -10.39 11.32 3.71
CA GLY A 94 -9.53 12.12 2.84
C GLY A 94 -8.35 12.78 3.55
N THR A 95 -8.08 12.44 4.80
CA THR A 95 -6.87 12.85 5.51
C THR A 95 -5.63 12.31 4.80
N LEU A 96 -4.56 13.12 4.77
CA LEU A 96 -3.29 12.77 4.12
C LEU A 96 -2.16 12.56 5.12
N ARG A 97 -2.37 12.92 6.38
CA ARG A 97 -1.40 12.73 7.43
C ARG A 97 -1.52 11.31 7.95
N PRO A 98 -0.42 10.55 8.02
CA PRO A 98 -0.39 9.28 8.74
C PRO A 98 -0.93 9.48 10.16
N SER A 99 -1.80 8.56 10.60
CA SER A 99 -2.29 8.55 11.97
C SER A 99 -1.15 8.20 12.95
N ASN A 100 -1.37 8.41 14.26
CA ASN A 100 -0.41 7.93 15.26
C ASN A 100 -0.24 6.40 15.23
N VAL A 101 -1.28 5.67 14.79
CA VAL A 101 -1.22 4.22 14.61
C VAL A 101 -0.36 3.90 13.40
N ASP A 102 -0.57 4.58 12.27
CA ASP A 102 0.19 4.39 11.03
C ASP A 102 1.70 4.59 11.27
N CYS A 103 2.08 5.63 12.01
CA CYS A 103 3.48 5.90 12.35
C CYS A 103 4.11 4.83 13.25
N ARG A 104 3.32 4.22 14.15
CA ARG A 104 3.81 3.18 15.07
C ARG A 104 3.94 1.83 14.38
N GLU A 105 3.08 1.57 13.40
CA GLU A 105 3.00 0.29 12.70
C GLU A 105 3.77 0.29 11.37
N ALA A 106 4.38 1.42 10.98
CA ALA A 106 5.26 1.52 9.81
C ALA A 106 6.57 0.74 10.04
N SER A 107 6.58 -0.54 9.64
CA SER A 107 7.72 -1.45 9.84
C SER A 107 8.44 -1.89 8.55
N TYR A 108 8.05 -1.36 7.38
CA TYR A 108 8.80 -1.61 6.14
C TYR A 108 10.10 -0.80 6.17
N THR A 109 11.23 -1.49 6.31
CA THR A 109 12.62 -0.98 6.30
C THR A 109 13.40 -1.66 5.19
#